data_AF-A0A7Y6QPP1-F1
#
_entry.id   AF-A0A7Y6QPP1-F1
#
_cell.length_a   1.000
_cell.length_b   1.000
_cell.length_c   1.000
_cell.angle_alpha   90.00
_cell.angle_beta   90.00
_cell.angle_gamma   90.00
#
_symmetry.space_group_name_H-M   'P 1'
#
loop_
_entity.id
_entity.type
_entity.pdbx_description
1 polymer ?
#
loop_
_entity_poly.entity_id
_entity_poly.type
_entity_poly.pdbx_seq_one_letter_code
_entity_poly.pdbx_strand_id
1 'polypeptide(L)'
;MNARDVEFALLARCAVVAREGAQTAQDQREANVFRVAAMVMQFRFPGESGNLMQASEGYFTRYPDEKLEAADIVRKGWVLSLPRLRDMLSRLLHGG
;
A
#
# COMPACT_ATOMS: atom_id res chain seq x y z
N MET A 1 -14.55 8.37 12.20
CA MET A 1 -13.98 7.46 11.18
C MET A 1 -13.52 6.20 11.90
N ASN A 2 -14.08 5.05 11.55
CA ASN A 2 -13.74 3.76 12.17
C ASN A 2 -12.52 3.13 11.46
N ALA A 3 -11.92 2.07 12.02
CA ALA A 3 -10.74 1.42 11.45
C ALA A 3 -10.97 0.86 10.02
N ARG A 4 -12.22 0.49 9.67
CA ARG A 4 -12.57 0.03 8.32
C ARG A 4 -12.59 1.17 7.31
N ASP A 5 -13.06 2.36 7.71
CA ASP A 5 -13.06 3.54 6.86
C ASP A 5 -11.61 3.94 6.52
N VAL A 6 -10.71 3.86 7.50
CA VAL A 6 -9.27 4.12 7.31
C VAL A 6 -8.64 3.09 6.37
N GLU A 7 -8.90 1.79 6.59
CA GLU A 7 -8.43 0.72 5.70
C GLU A 7 -8.94 0.93 4.27
N PHE A 8 -10.22 1.29 4.11
CA PHE A 8 -10.82 1.49 2.79
C PHE A 8 -10.19 2.67 2.04
N ALA A 9 -9.93 3.79 2.73
CA ALA A 9 -9.25 4.94 2.15
C ALA A 9 -7.83 4.58 1.68
N LEU A 10 -7.09 3.81 2.49
CA LEU A 10 -5.74 3.33 2.12
C LEU A 10 -5.79 2.35 0.95
N LEU A 11 -6.76 1.43 0.90
CA LEU A 11 -6.96 0.52 -0.22
C LEU A 11 -7.26 1.28 -1.53
N ALA A 12 -8.14 2.27 -1.49
CA ALA A 12 -8.45 3.10 -2.63
C ALA A 12 -7.22 3.88 -3.11
N ARG A 13 -6.46 4.45 -2.16
CA ARG A 13 -5.20 5.14 -2.46
C ARG A 13 -4.19 4.23 -3.13
N CYS A 14 -3.99 3.02 -2.60
CA CYS A 14 -3.11 2.02 -3.20
C CYS A 14 -3.54 1.70 -4.64
N ALA A 15 -4.83 1.51 -4.90
CA ALA A 15 -5.32 1.19 -6.24
C ALA A 15 -5.07 2.33 -7.25
N VAL A 16 -5.23 3.59 -6.83
CA VAL A 16 -4.93 4.76 -7.67
C VAL A 16 -3.44 4.82 -8.00
N VAL A 17 -2.57 4.75 -6.97
CA VAL A 17 -1.11 4.82 -7.15
C VAL A 17 -0.60 3.65 -7.99
N ALA A 18 -1.11 2.44 -7.74
CA ALA A 18 -0.82 1.24 -8.50
C ALA A 18 -1.10 1.41 -10.01
N ARG A 19 -2.21 2.07 -10.37
CA ARG A 19 -2.59 2.28 -11.78
C ARG A 19 -1.85 3.43 -12.44
N GLU A 20 -1.64 4.54 -11.72
CA GLU A 20 -1.13 5.78 -12.32
C GLU A 20 0.38 5.94 -12.23
N GLY A 21 1.06 5.31 -11.26
CA GLY A 21 2.53 5.28 -11.12
C GLY A 21 3.22 6.61 -10.78
N ALA A 22 2.58 7.77 -11.00
CA ALA A 22 3.20 9.09 -10.85
C ALA A 22 3.11 9.70 -9.44
N GLN A 23 2.43 9.03 -8.51
CA GLN A 23 2.10 9.59 -7.20
C GLN A 23 3.01 9.01 -6.11
N THR A 24 3.61 9.87 -5.29
CA THR A 24 4.42 9.47 -4.13
C THR A 24 3.57 9.33 -2.87
N ALA A 25 4.04 8.51 -1.92
CA ALA A 25 3.43 8.48 -0.59
C ALA A 25 3.53 9.84 0.12
N GLN A 26 2.46 10.24 0.78
CA GLN A 26 2.34 11.54 1.44
C GLN A 26 2.78 11.52 2.91
N ASP A 27 2.69 10.36 3.55
CA ASP A 27 3.02 10.18 4.96
C ASP A 27 3.64 8.78 5.21
N GLN A 28 4.14 8.58 6.43
CA GLN A 28 4.72 7.31 6.88
C GLN A 28 3.77 6.13 6.62
N ARG A 29 2.47 6.32 6.84
CA ARG A 29 1.47 5.27 6.78
C ARG A 29 1.24 4.84 5.35
N GLU A 30 1.05 5.77 4.42
CA GLU A 30 0.95 5.47 2.99
C GLU A 30 2.22 4.77 2.49
N ALA A 31 3.40 5.29 2.82
CA ALA A 31 4.66 4.70 2.35
C ALA A 31 4.81 3.24 2.78
N ASN A 32 4.52 2.94 4.04
CA ASN A 32 4.59 1.58 4.56
C ASN A 32 3.51 0.67 3.98
N VAL A 33 2.28 1.17 3.83
CA VAL A 33 1.18 0.38 3.24
C VAL A 33 1.44 0.10 1.76
N PHE A 34 1.96 1.07 0.98
CA PHE A 34 2.31 0.87 -0.43
C PHE A 34 3.40 -0.18 -0.60
N ARG A 35 4.47 -0.11 0.22
CA ARG A 35 5.56 -1.08 0.18
C ARG A 35 5.06 -2.51 0.46
N VAL A 36 4.23 -2.68 1.49
CA VAL A 36 3.68 -4.01 1.82
C VAL A 36 2.65 -4.47 0.79
N ALA A 37 1.83 -3.56 0.26
CA ALA A 37 0.93 -3.85 -0.85
C ALA A 37 1.69 -4.34 -2.09
N ALA A 38 2.80 -3.69 -2.45
CA ALA A 38 3.68 -4.12 -3.53
C ALA A 38 4.19 -5.56 -3.28
N MET A 39 4.75 -5.84 -2.10
CA MET A 39 5.27 -7.17 -1.75
C MET A 39 4.21 -8.29 -1.89
N VAL A 40 2.96 -8.04 -1.51
CA VAL A 40 1.89 -9.05 -1.63
C VAL A 40 1.28 -9.12 -3.04
N MET A 41 1.46 -8.11 -3.88
CA MET A 41 0.94 -8.03 -5.25
C MET A 41 1.94 -8.44 -6.32
N GLN A 42 3.23 -8.48 -6.02
CA GLN A 42 4.34 -8.64 -6.99
C GLN A 42 4.16 -9.78 -8.00
N PHE A 43 3.60 -10.91 -7.59
CA PHE A 43 3.42 -12.08 -8.46
C PHE A 43 2.19 -11.99 -9.37
N ARG A 44 1.16 -11.25 -8.96
CA ARG A 44 -0.11 -11.18 -9.69
C ARG A 44 -0.22 -9.93 -10.56
N PHE A 45 0.41 -8.84 -10.13
CA PHE A 45 0.36 -7.53 -10.75
C PHE A 45 1.74 -6.87 -10.70
N PRO A 46 2.70 -7.35 -11.51
CA PRO A 46 4.08 -6.88 -11.42
C PRO A 46 4.23 -5.39 -11.73
N GLY A 47 3.44 -4.83 -12.66
CA GLY A 47 3.49 -3.41 -13.01
C GLY A 47 2.98 -2.51 -11.88
N GLU A 48 1.79 -2.83 -11.37
CA GLU A 48 1.15 -2.14 -10.25
C GLU A 48 1.97 -2.25 -8.96
N SER A 49 2.56 -3.41 -8.72
CA SER A 49 3.51 -3.62 -7.64
C SER A 49 4.74 -2.72 -7.79
N GLY A 50 5.28 -2.59 -8.99
CA GLY A 50 6.40 -1.68 -9.28
C GLY A 50 6.05 -0.23 -8.96
N ASN A 51 4.88 0.23 -9.40
CA ASN A 51 4.37 1.58 -9.13
C ASN A 51 4.24 1.85 -7.62
N LEU A 52 3.65 0.92 -6.87
CA LEU A 52 3.53 1.03 -5.41
C LEU A 52 4.89 1.03 -4.71
N MET A 53 5.84 0.22 -5.17
CA MET A 53 7.19 0.18 -4.60
C MET A 53 7.90 1.52 -4.82
N GLN A 54 7.89 2.03 -6.05
CA GLN A 54 8.51 3.32 -6.40
C GLN A 54 7.89 4.47 -5.60
N ALA A 55 6.56 4.50 -5.46
CA ALA A 55 5.86 5.51 -4.67
C ALA A 55 6.28 5.49 -3.18
N SER A 56 6.54 4.29 -2.64
CA SER A 56 7.03 4.13 -1.27
C SER A 56 8.50 4.52 -1.12
N GLU A 57 9.35 4.13 -2.08
CA GLU A 57 10.77 4.42 -2.08
C GLU A 57 11.04 5.92 -2.14
N GLY A 58 10.29 6.66 -2.96
CA GLY A 58 10.40 8.13 -3.02
C GLY A 58 10.19 8.82 -1.68
N TYR A 59 9.31 8.30 -0.82
CA TYR A 59 9.13 8.80 0.54
C TYR A 59 10.30 8.40 1.44
N PHE A 60 10.69 7.13 1.41
CA PHE A 60 11.73 6.60 2.30
C PHE A 60 13.15 7.07 1.97
N THR A 61 13.41 7.58 0.76
CA THR A 61 14.66 8.29 0.47
C THR A 61 14.82 9.53 1.37
N ARG A 62 13.72 10.19 1.72
CA ARG A 62 13.72 11.36 2.61
C ARG A 62 13.58 10.98 4.09
N TYR A 63 12.87 9.90 4.39
CA TYR A 63 12.56 9.45 5.75
C TYR A 63 12.89 7.95 5.95
N PRO A 64 14.18 7.55 5.91
CA PRO A 64 14.56 6.14 5.91
C PRO A 64 14.17 5.40 7.20
N ASP A 65 14.22 6.09 8.35
CA ASP A 65 13.92 5.51 9.68
C ASP A 65 12.43 5.28 9.93
N GLU A 66 11.57 5.74 9.02
CA GLU A 66 10.12 5.57 9.13
C GLU A 66 9.61 4.26 8.53
N LYS A 67 10.49 3.42 7.98
CA LYS A 67 10.16 2.07 7.53
C LYS A 67 9.79 1.18 8.71
N LEU A 68 8.67 0.48 8.61
CA LEU A 68 8.14 -0.42 9.62
C LEU A 68 8.10 -1.86 9.13
N GLU A 69 8.10 -2.83 10.02
CA GLU A 69 7.82 -4.21 9.64
C GLU A 69 6.34 -4.39 9.29
N ALA A 70 6.03 -5.35 8.41
CA ALA A 70 4.65 -5.60 7.97
C ALA A 70 3.72 -5.95 9.15
N ALA A 71 4.25 -6.61 10.18
CA ALA A 71 3.52 -6.91 11.40
C ALA A 71 3.12 -5.63 12.18
N ASP A 72 3.94 -4.59 12.15
CA ASP A 72 3.66 -3.34 12.87
C ASP A 72 2.58 -2.50 12.19
N ILE A 73 2.48 -2.59 10.86
CA ILE A 73 1.39 -1.96 10.10
C ILE A 73 0.03 -2.56 10.52
N VAL A 74 -0.02 -3.89 10.69
CA VAL A 74 -1.22 -4.59 11.17
C VAL A 74 -1.52 -4.23 12.62
N ARG A 75 -0.51 -4.23 13.51
CA ARG A 75 -0.67 -3.83 14.92
C ARG A 75 -1.17 -2.40 15.09
N LYS A 76 -0.73 -1.48 14.22
CA LYS A 76 -1.19 -0.09 14.17
C LYS A 76 -2.60 0.07 13.57
N GLY A 77 -3.19 -0.99 13.04
CA GLY A 77 -4.55 -1.00 12.49
C GLY A 77 -4.68 -0.26 11.16
N TRP A 78 -3.57 -0.02 10.45
CA TRP A 78 -3.60 0.63 9.13
C TRP A 78 -4.16 -0.31 8.05
N VAL A 79 -3.92 -1.61 8.22
CA VAL A 79 -4.56 -2.68 7.46
C VAL A 79 -5.01 -3.77 8.44
N LEU A 80 -6.12 -4.45 8.17
CA LEU A 80 -6.60 -5.49 9.07
C LEU A 80 -5.75 -6.77 9.01
N SER A 81 -5.27 -7.13 7.81
CA SER A 81 -4.31 -8.23 7.61
C SER A 81 -3.72 -8.21 6.18
N LEU A 82 -2.57 -8.85 5.99
CA LEU A 82 -1.92 -8.94 4.67
C LEU A 82 -2.73 -9.74 3.63
N PRO A 83 -3.32 -10.91 3.97
CA PRO A 83 -4.16 -11.65 3.02
C PRO A 83 -5.37 -10.83 2.57
N ARG A 84 -6.01 -10.10 3.49
CA ARG A 84 -7.13 -9.23 3.16
C ARG A 84 -6.71 -8.06 2.27
N LEU A 85 -5.59 -7.41 2.57
CA LEU A 85 -5.02 -6.35 1.74
C LEU A 85 -4.85 -6.84 0.29
N ARG A 86 -4.18 -7.98 0.12
CA ARG A 86 -3.97 -8.65 -1.17
C ARG A 86 -5.29 -8.91 -1.90
N ASP A 87 -6.26 -9.51 -1.21
CA ASP A 87 -7.53 -9.92 -1.83
C ASP A 87 -8.37 -8.69 -2.25
N MET A 88 -8.41 -7.64 -1.42
CA MET A 88 -9.13 -6.40 -1.73
C MET A 88 -8.47 -5.63 -2.88
N LEU A 89 -7.15 -5.48 -2.87
CA LEU A 89 -6.42 -4.85 -3.98
C LEU A 89 -6.59 -5.65 -5.27
N SER A 90 -6.53 -6.98 -5.20
CA SER A 90 -6.79 -7.82 -6.37
C SER A 90 -8.17 -7.54 -6.96
N ARG A 91 -9.21 -7.38 -6.14
CA ARG A 91 -10.56 -7.04 -6.63
C ARG A 91 -10.61 -5.64 -7.27
N LEU A 92 -9.98 -4.65 -6.65
CA LEU A 92 -9.94 -3.28 -7.16
C LEU A 92 -9.15 -3.16 -8.47
N LEU A 93 -8.13 -4.00 -8.66
CA LEU A 93 -7.27 -3.98 -9.86
C LEU A 93 -7.82 -4.84 -11.02
N HIS A 94 -8.54 -5.93 -10.77
CA HIS A 94 -9.22 -6.69 -11.84
C HIS A 94 -10.48 -6.00 -12.37
N GLY A 95 -11.14 -5.18 -11.55
CA GLY A 95 -12.48 -4.65 -11.82
C GLY A 95 -12.55 -3.23 -12.37
N GLY A 96 -11.46 -2.69 -12.93
CA GLY A 96 -11.42 -1.31 -13.44
C GLY A 96 -10.52 -1.17 -14.65
#